data_AF-K5XE25-F1
#
_entry.id   AF-K5XE25-F1
#
_cell.length_a   1.000
_cell.length_b   1.000
_cell.length_c   1.000
_cell.angle_alpha   90.00
_cell.angle_beta   90.00
_cell.angle_gamma   90.00
#
_symmetry.space_group_name_H-M   'P 1'
#
loop_
_entity.id
_entity.type
_entity.pdbx_description
1 polymer ?
#
loop_
_entity_poly.entity_id
_entity_poly.type
_entity_poly.pdbx_seq_one_letter_code
_entity_poly.pdbx_strand_id
1 'polypeptide(L)'
;MPSTHLNILLFFAALSAVVVKAAFPSKIFGVNLGSWLLIEPWMLPQEWLDMGGEQCSDCSRCIASEFEFAKAFPNTVDDIFNDHWNSWFNQADVDDLVSVGINTVRVPLGYWIVEDLVDRSEEFYPRGGMKQLRRGLQQLQNAGIVAILDHHALPGVQDPQQQFTGRCTTDVQFYTPHNYHRALVWAAVMTTLSHLDPTFGSVTAIEAVNEPIMDANQTPGYGGYQKHFVEVIRAVELALGISVPGFEDEFGRLPSSTNFTESIRAVANQVDFDDEVISVIQEAVPMTLRIADQLGISAILNFSRNPNARRELLSTNFMDINWQHNNPSNPADAAIGPQVYDNHLYYSFGGVADANPQAYMESICNLDRVERDAQLGNSPLFFGEWGLPTQFQATDSFLRQWADAQKLAYSKGKGWIFWNFKIEISNRAGDLARQWSYMEGVRRGYLTRDPSRFNDPNVCDNFVNKFAYAELEE
;
A
#
# COMPACT_ATOMS: atom_id res chain seq x y z
N MET A 1 65.05 -18.92 -14.63
CA MET A 1 63.97 -18.51 -13.72
C MET A 1 63.10 -17.51 -14.46
N PRO A 2 61.91 -17.88 -14.95
CA PRO A 2 61.00 -16.90 -15.55
C PRO A 2 60.14 -16.27 -14.45
N SER A 3 60.10 -14.94 -14.45
CA SER A 3 59.29 -14.09 -13.58
C SER A 3 57.81 -14.23 -13.92
N THR A 4 57.00 -14.64 -12.94
CA THR A 4 55.54 -14.62 -13.01
C THR A 4 55.03 -13.18 -12.90
N HIS A 5 54.60 -12.60 -14.02
CA HIS A 5 53.74 -11.42 -13.99
C HIS A 5 52.30 -11.85 -13.77
N LEU A 6 51.79 -11.57 -12.57
CA LEU A 6 50.40 -11.76 -12.19
C LEU A 6 49.59 -10.57 -12.74
N ASN A 7 48.88 -10.78 -13.85
CA ASN A 7 47.92 -9.81 -14.36
C ASN A 7 46.67 -9.83 -13.46
N ILE A 8 46.55 -8.83 -12.59
CA ILE A 8 45.32 -8.55 -11.85
C ILE A 8 44.37 -7.83 -12.82
N LEU A 9 43.43 -8.58 -13.40
CA LEU A 9 42.26 -8.00 -14.06
C LEU A 9 41.31 -7.48 -12.99
N LEU A 10 41.34 -6.17 -12.76
CA LEU A 10 40.29 -5.45 -12.03
C LEU A 10 39.01 -5.49 -12.87
N PHE A 11 38.08 -6.37 -12.51
CA PHE A 11 36.69 -6.28 -12.97
C PHE A 11 36.06 -5.04 -12.34
N PHE A 12 36.01 -3.94 -13.09
CA PHE A 12 35.04 -2.89 -12.82
C PHE A 12 33.66 -3.44 -13.16
N ALA A 13 32.92 -3.88 -12.15
CA ALA A 13 31.48 -4.04 -12.27
C ALA A 13 30.90 -2.65 -12.54
N ALA A 14 30.54 -2.38 -13.79
CA ALA A 14 29.74 -1.21 -14.11
C ALA A 14 28.39 -1.39 -13.39
N LEU A 15 28.19 -0.68 -12.28
CA LEU A 15 26.85 -0.40 -11.79
C LEU A 15 26.16 0.44 -12.87
N SER A 16 25.50 -0.23 -13.81
CA SER A 16 24.46 0.40 -14.59
C SER A 16 23.42 0.87 -13.58
N ALA A 17 23.33 2.19 -13.36
CA ALA A 17 22.23 2.76 -12.62
C ALA A 17 20.93 2.29 -13.30
N VAL A 18 20.26 1.33 -12.68
CA VAL A 18 18.93 0.93 -13.12
C VAL A 18 18.05 2.13 -12.86
N VAL A 19 17.74 2.86 -13.92
CA VAL A 19 16.72 3.90 -13.85
C VAL A 19 15.41 3.15 -13.61
N VAL A 20 14.93 3.17 -12.36
CA VAL A 20 13.61 2.67 -12.02
C VAL A 20 12.62 3.50 -12.83
N LYS A 21 11.87 2.83 -13.70
CA LYS A 21 10.66 3.43 -14.25
C LYS A 21 9.57 3.28 -13.19
N ALA A 22 8.85 4.36 -12.93
CA ALA A 22 7.64 4.37 -12.10
C ALA A 22 6.52 3.58 -12.78
N ALA A 23 6.69 2.26 -12.86
CA ALA A 23 5.75 1.33 -13.45
C ALA A 23 5.82 0.01 -12.70
N PHE A 24 4.67 -0.64 -12.55
CA PHE A 24 4.63 -1.97 -11.96
C PHE A 24 5.53 -2.94 -12.73
N PRO A 25 6.24 -3.85 -12.02
CA PRO A 25 6.88 -4.99 -12.67
C PRO A 25 5.84 -5.86 -13.40
N SER A 26 6.30 -6.77 -14.26
CA SER A 26 5.40 -7.70 -14.96
C SER A 26 4.57 -8.53 -13.96
N LYS A 27 5.21 -8.98 -12.87
CA LYS A 27 4.59 -9.62 -11.71
C LYS A 27 5.08 -8.95 -10.41
N ILE A 28 4.16 -8.75 -9.50
CA ILE A 28 4.40 -8.20 -8.16
C ILE A 28 4.82 -9.34 -7.24
N PHE A 29 5.99 -9.19 -6.63
CA PHE A 29 6.49 -10.04 -5.55
C PHE A 29 6.92 -9.11 -4.43
N GLY A 30 5.97 -8.82 -3.55
CA GLY A 30 6.10 -7.73 -2.59
C GLY A 30 5.92 -8.13 -1.14
N VAL A 31 6.17 -7.14 -0.29
CA VAL A 31 5.87 -7.16 1.14
C VAL A 31 5.22 -5.83 1.54
N ASN A 32 4.35 -5.86 2.55
CA ASN A 32 3.89 -4.65 3.21
C ASN A 32 5.03 -4.10 4.10
N LEU A 33 5.04 -2.79 4.31
CA LEU A 33 5.85 -2.11 5.33
C LEU A 33 4.98 -1.73 6.53
N GLY A 34 4.18 -2.70 7.00
CA GLY A 34 3.29 -2.57 8.15
C GLY A 34 4.06 -2.24 9.43
N SER A 35 3.40 -1.46 10.28
CA SER A 35 3.97 -0.87 11.49
C SER A 35 5.19 0.02 11.28
N TRP A 36 5.43 0.55 10.07
CA TRP A 36 6.45 1.58 9.87
C TRP A 36 5.89 2.99 10.09
N LEU A 37 5.09 3.52 9.15
CA LEU A 37 4.54 4.89 9.26
C LEU A 37 3.12 4.93 9.84
N LEU A 38 2.57 3.75 10.09
CA LEU A 38 1.31 3.53 10.78
C LEU A 38 1.48 2.27 11.63
N ILE A 39 1.45 2.42 12.95
CA ILE A 39 1.75 1.37 13.93
C ILE A 39 0.51 0.55 14.27
N GLU A 40 0.63 -0.76 14.09
CA GLU A 40 -0.21 -1.75 14.73
C GLU A 40 0.55 -2.45 15.88
N PRO A 41 0.14 -2.21 17.15
CA PRO A 41 0.85 -2.70 18.33
C PRO A 41 1.09 -4.21 18.41
N TRP A 42 0.25 -5.03 17.77
CA TRP A 42 0.41 -6.49 17.79
C TRP A 42 1.66 -6.97 17.04
N MET A 43 2.20 -6.17 16.11
CA MET A 43 3.38 -6.51 15.29
C MET A 43 4.71 -6.23 16.02
N LEU A 44 4.70 -5.30 16.97
CA LEU A 44 5.84 -4.91 17.80
C LEU A 44 5.46 -4.74 19.28
N PRO A 45 4.99 -5.83 19.91
CA PRO A 45 4.34 -5.73 21.21
C PRO A 45 5.25 -5.25 22.34
N GLN A 46 6.56 -5.56 22.31
CA GLN A 46 7.50 -5.08 23.34
C GLN A 46 7.90 -3.63 23.09
N GLU A 47 8.27 -3.27 21.86
CA GLU A 47 8.61 -1.90 21.47
C GLU A 47 7.44 -0.94 21.72
N TRP A 48 6.19 -1.34 21.43
CA TRP A 48 5.02 -0.53 21.74
C TRP A 48 4.91 -0.19 23.24
N LEU A 49 5.19 -1.16 24.12
CA LEU A 49 5.21 -0.91 25.57
C LEU A 49 6.40 -0.03 25.97
N ASP A 50 7.56 -0.23 25.36
CA ASP A 50 8.77 0.55 25.65
C ASP A 50 8.62 2.01 25.21
N MET A 51 7.86 2.27 24.13
CA MET A 51 7.45 3.61 23.71
C MET A 51 6.51 4.27 24.73
N GLY A 52 5.73 3.50 25.49
CA GLY A 52 4.74 3.97 26.47
C GLY A 52 3.30 3.62 26.14
N GLY A 53 3.07 2.81 25.10
CA GLY A 53 1.76 2.28 24.75
C GLY A 53 1.29 1.19 25.72
N GLU A 54 0.07 0.71 25.51
CA GLU A 54 -0.58 -0.31 26.33
C GLU A 54 -1.09 -1.48 25.48
N GLN A 55 -1.22 -2.65 26.10
CA GLN A 55 -1.90 -3.80 25.52
C GLN A 55 -3.15 -4.14 26.30
N CYS A 56 -4.27 -4.27 25.59
CA CYS A 56 -5.55 -4.59 26.17
C CYS A 56 -6.39 -5.44 25.22
N SER A 57 -7.40 -6.11 25.76
CA SER A 57 -8.34 -6.94 24.96
C SER A 57 -9.33 -6.11 24.14
N ASP A 58 -9.55 -4.85 24.52
CA ASP A 58 -10.43 -3.90 23.84
C ASP A 58 -9.62 -2.64 23.56
N CYS A 59 -9.11 -2.51 22.32
CA CYS A 59 -8.20 -1.43 21.95
C CYS A 59 -8.79 -0.03 22.08
N SER A 60 -10.11 0.10 22.27
CA SER A 60 -10.78 1.38 22.49
C SER A 60 -10.63 1.91 23.93
N ARG A 61 -10.04 1.11 24.83
CA ARG A 61 -9.94 1.41 26.27
C ARG A 61 -8.52 1.61 26.78
N CYS A 62 -7.52 1.56 25.92
CA CYS A 62 -6.13 1.71 26.31
C CYS A 62 -5.34 2.45 25.22
N ILE A 63 -4.07 2.74 25.50
CA ILE A 63 -3.13 3.35 24.55
C ILE A 63 -2.70 2.29 23.51
N ALA A 64 -3.64 1.84 22.66
CA ALA A 64 -3.45 0.79 21.66
C ALA A 64 -3.60 1.31 20.22
N SER A 65 -3.54 2.62 20.02
CA SER A 65 -3.53 3.26 18.70
C SER A 65 -2.69 4.53 18.74
N GLU A 66 -2.22 4.99 17.58
CA GLU A 66 -1.41 6.22 17.49
C GLU A 66 -2.15 7.43 18.03
N PHE A 67 -3.48 7.49 17.84
CA PHE A 67 -4.31 8.57 18.36
C PHE A 67 -4.25 8.68 19.88
N GLU A 68 -4.51 7.58 20.57
CA GLU A 68 -4.50 7.58 22.04
C GLU A 68 -3.07 7.76 22.58
N PHE A 69 -2.04 7.30 21.84
CA PHE A 69 -0.65 7.54 22.21
C PHE A 69 -0.29 9.02 22.11
N ALA A 70 -0.58 9.67 20.98
CA ALA A 70 -0.29 11.08 20.78
C ALA A 70 -1.03 11.97 21.78
N LYS A 71 -2.26 11.58 22.15
CA LYS A 71 -3.04 12.25 23.19
C LYS A 71 -2.43 12.09 24.58
N ALA A 72 -1.87 10.93 24.90
CA ALA A 72 -1.22 10.67 26.19
C ALA A 72 0.14 11.38 26.32
N PHE A 73 0.89 11.52 25.22
CA PHE A 73 2.26 12.02 25.21
C PHE A 73 2.49 13.22 24.26
N PRO A 74 1.69 14.30 24.33
CA PRO A 74 1.65 15.35 23.30
C PRO A 74 2.97 16.13 23.14
N ASN A 75 3.85 16.11 24.14
CA ASN A 75 5.11 16.86 24.13
C ASN A 75 6.31 16.03 23.65
N THR A 76 6.18 14.70 23.59
CA THR A 76 7.27 13.78 23.25
C THR A 76 6.93 12.84 22.10
N VAL A 77 5.66 12.83 21.66
CA VAL A 77 5.16 11.94 20.61
C VAL A 77 6.00 12.01 19.33
N ASP A 78 6.35 13.21 18.86
CA ASP A 78 7.09 13.35 17.60
C ASP A 78 8.49 12.73 17.65
N ASP A 79 9.21 12.91 18.77
CA ASP A 79 10.56 12.35 18.95
C ASP A 79 10.48 10.82 19.08
N ILE A 80 9.52 10.31 19.86
CA ILE A 80 9.30 8.87 20.07
C ILE A 80 8.97 8.18 18.74
N PHE A 81 8.04 8.74 17.97
CA PHE A 81 7.66 8.19 16.66
C PHE A 81 8.80 8.32 15.65
N ASN A 82 9.55 9.41 15.67
CA ASN A 82 10.73 9.54 14.82
C ASN A 82 11.80 8.49 15.14
N ASP A 83 12.04 8.16 16.41
CA ASP A 83 12.96 7.09 16.78
C ASP A 83 12.48 5.73 16.24
N HIS A 84 11.21 5.40 16.45
CA HIS A 84 10.58 4.21 15.89
C HIS A 84 10.68 4.16 14.35
N TRP A 85 10.32 5.22 13.65
CA TRP A 85 10.39 5.28 12.19
C TRP A 85 11.81 5.06 11.66
N ASN A 86 12.82 5.52 12.38
CA ASN A 86 14.23 5.34 12.01
C ASN A 86 14.72 3.92 12.25
N SER A 87 14.29 3.25 13.32
CA SER A 87 14.72 1.90 13.69
C SER A 87 13.92 0.80 12.99
N TRP A 88 12.60 0.97 12.88
CA TRP A 88 11.70 -0.07 12.38
C TRP A 88 11.82 -0.32 10.88
N PHE A 89 12.10 0.70 10.06
CA PHE A 89 12.43 0.47 8.66
C PHE A 89 13.60 1.36 8.26
N ASN A 90 14.70 0.75 7.82
CA ASN A 90 15.92 1.44 7.45
C ASN A 90 16.66 0.73 6.31
N GLN A 91 17.85 1.21 5.96
CA GLN A 91 18.61 0.69 4.83
C GLN A 91 18.93 -0.81 4.95
N ALA A 92 19.16 -1.33 6.16
CA ALA A 92 19.42 -2.75 6.35
C ALA A 92 18.19 -3.59 5.96
N ASP A 93 16.98 -3.13 6.30
CA ASP A 93 15.75 -3.79 5.87
C ASP A 93 15.62 -3.76 4.33
N VAL A 94 15.95 -2.63 3.70
CA VAL A 94 15.96 -2.52 2.22
C VAL A 94 16.95 -3.50 1.60
N ASP A 95 18.16 -3.60 2.15
CA ASP A 95 19.20 -4.52 1.68
C ASP A 95 18.74 -5.99 1.83
N ASP A 96 18.05 -6.31 2.92
CA ASP A 96 17.46 -7.62 3.17
C ASP A 96 16.37 -7.95 2.14
N LEU A 97 15.47 -7.00 1.81
CA LEU A 97 14.45 -7.16 0.77
C LEU A 97 15.06 -7.43 -0.60
N VAL A 98 16.11 -6.68 -0.98
CA VAL A 98 16.87 -6.91 -2.22
C VAL A 98 17.49 -8.31 -2.21
N SER A 99 18.04 -8.74 -1.06
CA SER A 99 18.71 -10.02 -0.93
C SER A 99 17.78 -11.22 -1.20
N VAL A 100 16.48 -11.04 -1.03
CA VAL A 100 15.42 -12.03 -1.27
C VAL A 100 14.52 -11.66 -2.45
N GLY A 101 14.99 -10.80 -3.36
CA GLY A 101 14.37 -10.55 -4.65
C GLY A 101 13.02 -9.83 -4.63
N ILE A 102 12.67 -9.16 -3.53
CA ILE A 102 11.45 -8.33 -3.47
C ILE A 102 11.56 -7.18 -4.44
N ASN A 103 10.49 -6.94 -5.20
CA ASN A 103 10.45 -5.92 -6.25
C ASN A 103 9.43 -4.80 -6.01
N THR A 104 8.53 -4.97 -5.04
CA THR A 104 7.46 -4.01 -4.74
C THR A 104 7.22 -3.97 -3.25
N VAL A 105 6.93 -2.78 -2.72
CA VAL A 105 6.42 -2.61 -1.36
C VAL A 105 5.09 -1.89 -1.36
N ARG A 106 4.21 -2.25 -0.43
CA ARG A 106 3.02 -1.47 -0.07
C ARG A 106 3.31 -0.75 1.24
N VAL A 107 3.06 0.55 1.28
CA VAL A 107 3.39 1.42 2.43
C VAL A 107 2.10 1.94 3.05
N PRO A 108 1.65 1.36 4.18
CA PRO A 108 0.51 1.87 4.93
C PRO A 108 0.75 3.28 5.46
N LEU A 109 -0.15 4.21 5.14
CA LEU A 109 -0.08 5.61 5.54
C LEU A 109 -1.39 6.06 6.19
N GLY A 110 -1.29 6.78 7.31
CA GLY A 110 -2.41 7.54 7.85
C GLY A 110 -2.53 8.91 7.19
N TYR A 111 -3.75 9.44 7.10
CA TYR A 111 -4.01 10.76 6.51
C TYR A 111 -3.20 11.87 7.19
N TRP A 112 -2.85 11.70 8.47
CA TRP A 112 -2.05 12.65 9.26
C TRP A 112 -0.62 12.84 8.77
N ILE A 113 -0.13 12.01 7.83
CA ILE A 113 1.13 12.27 7.14
C ILE A 113 1.11 13.59 6.36
N VAL A 114 -0.08 14.04 5.93
CA VAL A 114 -0.34 15.41 5.47
C VAL A 114 -0.83 16.20 6.68
N GLU A 115 0.10 16.80 7.42
CA GLU A 115 -0.17 17.37 8.75
C GLU A 115 -1.23 18.48 8.75
N ASP A 116 -1.39 19.20 7.63
CA ASP A 116 -2.38 20.25 7.45
C ASP A 116 -3.83 19.74 7.41
N LEU A 117 -4.04 18.44 7.16
CA LEU A 117 -5.36 17.83 7.23
C LEU A 117 -5.80 17.53 8.66
N VAL A 118 -4.89 17.56 9.63
CA VAL A 118 -5.19 17.18 11.02
C VAL A 118 -5.77 18.38 11.77
N ASP A 119 -6.99 18.25 12.27
CA ASP A 119 -7.55 19.25 13.18
C ASP A 119 -6.93 19.08 14.57
N ARG A 120 -5.83 19.80 14.81
CA ARG A 120 -5.07 19.71 16.06
C ARG A 120 -5.83 20.14 17.32
N SER A 121 -7.06 20.64 17.20
CA SER A 121 -7.91 20.92 18.36
C SER A 121 -8.61 19.67 18.90
N GLU A 122 -8.83 18.66 18.06
CA GLU A 122 -9.57 17.43 18.41
C GLU A 122 -8.85 16.13 18.01
N GLU A 123 -7.89 16.21 17.10
CA GLU A 123 -7.16 15.08 16.54
C GLU A 123 -5.68 15.07 16.98
N PHE A 124 -5.24 13.92 17.48
CA PHE A 124 -3.91 13.73 18.06
C PHE A 124 -3.14 12.72 17.21
N TYR A 125 -2.05 13.14 16.56
CA TYR A 125 -1.20 12.27 15.75
C TYR A 125 0.24 12.79 15.72
N PRO A 126 1.25 11.92 15.57
CA PRO A 126 2.64 12.34 15.44
C PRO A 126 2.87 13.21 14.19
N ARG A 127 3.90 14.05 14.24
CA ARG A 127 4.39 14.88 13.13
C ARG A 127 5.72 14.35 12.59
N GLY A 128 6.06 14.73 11.35
CA GLY A 128 7.32 14.39 10.71
C GLY A 128 7.30 13.14 9.81
N GLY A 129 6.16 12.44 9.72
CA GLY A 129 6.02 11.21 8.94
C GLY A 129 6.39 11.38 7.45
N MET A 130 6.07 12.52 6.84
CA MET A 130 6.41 12.79 5.44
C MET A 130 7.93 12.80 5.18
N LYS A 131 8.73 13.29 6.14
CA LYS A 131 10.20 13.26 6.05
C LYS A 131 10.71 11.81 6.06
N GLN A 132 10.08 10.95 6.85
CA GLN A 132 10.43 9.54 6.94
C GLN A 132 10.00 8.75 5.71
N LEU A 133 8.80 9.00 5.18
CA LEU A 133 8.36 8.46 3.90
C LEU A 133 9.35 8.80 2.79
N ARG A 134 9.74 10.07 2.69
CA ARG A 134 10.74 10.53 1.72
C ARG A 134 12.08 9.81 1.85
N ARG A 135 12.57 9.60 3.08
CA ARG A 135 13.80 8.83 3.37
C ARG A 135 13.66 7.40 2.85
N GLY A 136 12.61 6.68 3.22
CA GLY A 136 12.44 5.28 2.84
C GLY A 136 12.23 5.10 1.33
N LEU A 137 11.43 5.96 0.69
CA LEU A 137 11.23 5.94 -0.77
C LEU A 137 12.55 6.17 -1.51
N GLN A 138 13.41 7.06 -1.03
CA GLN A 138 14.74 7.24 -1.61
C GLN A 138 15.59 5.96 -1.53
N GLN A 139 15.56 5.25 -0.39
CA GLN A 139 16.29 4.00 -0.20
C GLN A 139 15.76 2.90 -1.12
N LEU A 140 14.43 2.74 -1.18
CA LEU A 140 13.73 1.79 -2.05
C LEU A 140 14.00 2.06 -3.54
N GLN A 141 13.94 3.33 -3.96
CA GLN A 141 14.24 3.74 -5.33
C GLN A 141 15.67 3.39 -5.72
N ASN A 142 16.65 3.67 -4.83
CA ASN A 142 18.06 3.32 -5.07
C ASN A 142 18.28 1.81 -5.16
N ALA A 143 17.44 1.02 -4.49
CA ALA A 143 17.45 -0.42 -4.49
C ALA A 143 16.69 -1.05 -5.68
N GLY A 144 15.99 -0.26 -6.49
CA GLY A 144 15.20 -0.78 -7.60
C GLY A 144 13.81 -1.30 -7.22
N ILE A 145 13.32 -0.97 -6.03
CA ILE A 145 12.02 -1.42 -5.51
C ILE A 145 10.98 -0.33 -5.73
N VAL A 146 9.83 -0.70 -6.34
CA VAL A 146 8.71 0.23 -6.54
C VAL A 146 7.76 0.25 -5.33
N ALA A 147 7.02 1.34 -5.15
CA ALA A 147 6.14 1.53 -4.00
C ALA A 147 4.68 1.77 -4.41
N ILE A 148 3.76 1.18 -3.66
CA ILE A 148 2.35 1.54 -3.58
C ILE A 148 2.18 2.37 -2.31
N LEU A 149 1.64 3.59 -2.44
CA LEU A 149 1.26 4.41 -1.30
C LEU A 149 -0.16 4.07 -0.92
N ASP A 150 -0.35 3.49 0.25
CA ASP A 150 -1.64 2.99 0.69
C ASP A 150 -2.28 3.93 1.72
N HIS A 151 -3.46 4.45 1.39
CA HIS A 151 -4.24 5.27 2.31
C HIS A 151 -4.93 4.35 3.33
N HIS A 152 -4.15 3.98 4.33
CA HIS A 152 -4.45 2.89 5.24
C HIS A 152 -5.33 3.31 6.42
N ALA A 153 -5.14 4.53 6.91
CA ALA A 153 -6.01 5.15 7.91
C ALA A 153 -6.61 6.45 7.40
N LEU A 154 -7.93 6.44 7.25
CA LEU A 154 -8.68 7.51 6.63
C LEU A 154 -9.11 8.56 7.67
N PRO A 155 -9.34 9.82 7.26
CA PRO A 155 -9.95 10.82 8.13
C PRO A 155 -11.28 10.29 8.69
N GLY A 156 -11.44 10.36 10.01
CA GLY A 156 -12.67 9.94 10.67
C GLY A 156 -12.88 8.44 10.82
N VAL A 157 -11.87 7.58 10.61
CA VAL A 157 -11.93 6.11 10.80
C VAL A 157 -12.89 5.41 9.83
N GLN A 158 -12.36 4.52 9.00
CA GLN A 158 -13.14 3.80 7.99
C GLN A 158 -13.70 2.45 8.46
N ASP A 159 -13.14 1.83 9.50
CA ASP A 159 -13.58 0.54 10.03
C ASP A 159 -13.52 0.55 11.57
N PRO A 160 -14.59 0.17 12.29
CA PRO A 160 -14.62 0.33 13.74
C PRO A 160 -13.72 -0.67 14.44
N GLN A 161 -13.16 -0.25 15.58
CA GLN A 161 -12.37 -1.08 16.50
C GLN A 161 -11.12 -1.72 15.88
N GLN A 162 -10.59 -1.11 14.83
CA GLN A 162 -9.34 -1.52 14.20
C GLN A 162 -8.20 -0.61 14.62
N GLN A 163 -7.02 -1.17 14.88
CA GLN A 163 -5.83 -0.38 15.21
C GLN A 163 -5.20 0.24 13.96
N PHE A 164 -5.34 -0.43 12.82
CA PHE A 164 -4.81 0.02 11.53
C PHE A 164 -5.47 1.31 11.01
N THR A 165 -6.59 1.73 11.58
CA THR A 165 -7.27 3.00 11.23
C THR A 165 -6.69 4.20 11.98
N GLY A 166 -5.60 4.01 12.74
CA GLY A 166 -4.94 5.05 13.52
C GLY A 166 -5.63 5.42 14.83
N ARG A 167 -6.92 5.09 14.97
CA ARG A 167 -7.72 5.28 16.18
C ARG A 167 -8.70 4.13 16.35
N CYS A 168 -8.47 3.28 17.36
CA CYS A 168 -9.42 2.22 17.69
C CYS A 168 -10.66 2.79 18.41
N THR A 169 -11.76 2.93 17.67
CA THR A 169 -13.04 3.48 18.17
C THR A 169 -14.21 2.82 17.45
N THR A 170 -15.41 2.86 18.04
CA THR A 170 -16.65 2.46 17.35
C THR A 170 -17.27 3.62 16.54
N ASP A 171 -16.75 4.83 16.71
CA ASP A 171 -17.24 6.03 16.03
C ASP A 171 -16.61 6.16 14.64
N VAL A 172 -17.35 5.69 13.64
CA VAL A 172 -16.97 5.70 12.22
C VAL A 172 -17.57 6.94 11.57
N GLN A 173 -16.71 7.82 11.05
CA GLN A 173 -17.07 9.09 10.42
C GLN A 173 -16.50 9.24 9.01
N PHE A 174 -15.71 8.28 8.50
CA PHE A 174 -15.12 8.37 7.17
C PHE A 174 -16.16 8.53 6.05
N TYR A 175 -17.28 7.79 6.12
CA TYR A 175 -18.32 7.78 5.09
C TYR A 175 -19.24 9.00 5.15
N THR A 176 -18.64 10.19 5.16
CA THR A 176 -19.31 11.49 5.17
C THR A 176 -18.67 12.41 4.14
N PRO A 177 -19.41 13.38 3.56
CA PRO A 177 -18.84 14.33 2.59
C PRO A 177 -17.59 15.04 3.11
N HIS A 178 -17.58 15.42 4.40
CA HIS A 178 -16.44 16.09 5.04
C HIS A 178 -15.16 15.23 5.03
N ASN A 179 -15.25 13.96 5.45
CA ASN A 179 -14.06 13.11 5.53
C ASN A 179 -13.65 12.51 4.17
N TYR A 180 -14.60 12.33 3.25
CA TYR A 180 -14.29 12.09 1.84
C TYR A 180 -13.49 13.24 1.24
N HIS A 181 -13.90 14.49 1.43
CA HIS A 181 -13.17 15.67 0.96
C HIS A 181 -11.72 15.67 1.46
N ARG A 182 -11.52 15.49 2.78
CA ARG A 182 -10.17 15.42 3.39
C ARG A 182 -9.33 14.30 2.79
N ALA A 183 -9.94 13.13 2.54
CA ALA A 183 -9.23 12.01 1.93
C ALA A 183 -8.87 12.25 0.45
N LEU A 184 -9.70 13.00 -0.28
CA LEU A 184 -9.40 13.42 -1.65
C LEU A 184 -8.28 14.48 -1.69
N VAL A 185 -8.25 15.42 -0.73
CA VAL A 185 -7.14 16.38 -0.59
C VAL A 185 -5.83 15.64 -0.32
N TRP A 186 -5.85 14.61 0.53
CA TRP A 186 -4.69 13.73 0.72
C TRP A 186 -4.21 13.13 -0.61
N ALA A 187 -5.13 12.57 -1.41
CA ALA A 187 -4.80 11.98 -2.71
C ALA A 187 -4.17 12.99 -3.68
N ALA A 188 -4.68 14.23 -3.73
CA ALA A 188 -4.13 15.31 -4.54
C ALA A 188 -2.69 15.67 -4.14
N VAL A 189 -2.42 15.78 -2.83
CA VAL A 189 -1.08 16.06 -2.28
C VAL A 189 -0.13 14.91 -2.63
N MET A 190 -0.51 13.67 -2.34
CA MET A 190 0.35 12.50 -2.58
C MET A 190 0.63 12.27 -4.08
N THR A 191 -0.34 12.53 -4.95
CA THR A 191 -0.16 12.51 -6.41
C THR A 191 0.85 13.56 -6.85
N THR A 192 0.74 14.78 -6.32
CA THR A 192 1.66 15.86 -6.69
C THR A 192 3.09 15.54 -6.26
N LEU A 193 3.28 15.08 -5.02
CA LEU A 193 4.59 14.68 -4.51
C LEU A 193 5.17 13.52 -5.31
N SER A 194 4.35 12.53 -5.67
CA SER A 194 4.78 11.38 -6.47
C SER A 194 5.35 11.75 -7.83
N HIS A 195 4.83 12.80 -8.45
CA HIS A 195 5.30 13.29 -9.75
C HIS A 195 6.43 14.34 -9.67
N LEU A 196 6.51 15.09 -8.57
CA LEU A 196 7.39 16.26 -8.48
C LEU A 196 8.57 16.12 -7.52
N ASP A 197 8.51 15.28 -6.49
CA ASP A 197 9.68 14.94 -5.68
C ASP A 197 10.45 13.79 -6.33
N PRO A 198 11.71 13.99 -6.76
CA PRO A 198 12.50 12.92 -7.39
C PRO A 198 12.63 11.66 -6.52
N THR A 199 12.59 11.80 -5.20
CA THR A 199 12.69 10.66 -4.26
C THR A 199 11.44 9.79 -4.27
N PHE A 200 10.31 10.30 -4.76
CA PHE A 200 9.07 9.54 -4.93
C PHE A 200 8.99 8.87 -6.31
N GLY A 201 10.02 8.99 -7.15
CA GLY A 201 10.00 8.44 -8.52
C GLY A 201 9.90 6.92 -8.64
N SER A 202 9.86 6.18 -7.52
CA SER A 202 9.54 4.74 -7.48
C SER A 202 8.07 4.45 -7.15
N VAL A 203 7.26 5.46 -6.83
CA VAL A 203 5.82 5.32 -6.58
C VAL A 203 5.12 5.00 -7.89
N THR A 204 4.38 3.90 -7.92
CA THR A 204 3.65 3.45 -9.12
C THR A 204 2.14 3.48 -8.96
N ALA A 205 1.64 3.52 -7.72
CA ALA A 205 0.22 3.51 -7.43
C ALA A 205 -0.10 4.22 -6.10
N ILE A 206 -1.33 4.71 -6.01
CA ILE A 206 -1.92 5.25 -4.79
C ILE A 206 -3.24 4.51 -4.54
N GLU A 207 -3.39 3.93 -3.35
CA GLU A 207 -4.60 3.24 -2.92
C GLU A 207 -5.58 4.19 -2.26
N ALA A 208 -6.86 4.07 -2.63
CA ALA A 208 -7.88 4.99 -2.15
C ALA A 208 -8.24 4.77 -0.68
N VAL A 209 -8.43 3.51 -0.28
CA VAL A 209 -8.87 3.11 1.06
C VAL A 209 -8.42 1.67 1.33
N ASN A 210 -7.69 1.45 2.42
CA ASN A 210 -7.51 0.12 2.98
C ASN A 210 -8.76 -0.34 3.73
N GLU A 211 -9.23 -1.55 3.43
CA GLU A 211 -10.26 -2.27 4.18
C GLU A 211 -11.46 -1.40 4.64
N PRO A 212 -12.25 -0.83 3.71
CA PRO A 212 -13.54 -0.25 4.04
C PRO A 212 -14.48 -1.29 4.68
N ILE A 213 -15.52 -0.81 5.37
CA ILE A 213 -16.60 -1.66 5.88
C ILE A 213 -17.19 -2.48 4.72
N MET A 214 -17.27 -3.79 4.95
CA MET A 214 -17.70 -4.74 3.94
C MET A 214 -19.20 -4.66 3.61
N ASP A 215 -20.04 -4.20 4.54
CA ASP A 215 -21.46 -4.00 4.24
C ASP A 215 -21.68 -2.67 3.51
N ALA A 216 -21.96 -2.71 2.21
CA ALA A 216 -22.13 -1.50 1.39
C ALA A 216 -23.28 -0.59 1.88
N ASN A 217 -24.25 -1.13 2.64
CA ASN A 217 -25.30 -0.31 3.26
C ASN A 217 -24.75 0.66 4.32
N GLN A 218 -23.55 0.40 4.84
CA GLN A 218 -22.88 1.20 5.87
C GLN A 218 -21.85 2.17 5.29
N THR A 219 -21.68 2.20 3.97
CA THR A 219 -20.71 3.05 3.27
C THR A 219 -21.40 3.99 2.28
N PRO A 220 -22.26 4.92 2.74
CA PRO A 220 -23.01 5.81 1.86
C PRO A 220 -22.08 6.66 0.98
N GLY A 221 -22.42 6.77 -0.30
CA GLY A 221 -21.67 7.59 -1.27
C GLY A 221 -20.28 7.04 -1.66
N TYR A 222 -19.90 5.84 -1.23
CA TYR A 222 -18.55 5.31 -1.44
C TYR A 222 -18.16 5.18 -2.92
N GLY A 223 -19.07 4.74 -3.79
CA GLY A 223 -18.82 4.71 -5.24
C GLY A 223 -18.61 6.10 -5.87
N GLY A 224 -19.24 7.14 -5.31
CA GLY A 224 -18.99 8.53 -5.72
C GLY A 224 -17.60 8.99 -5.29
N TYR A 225 -17.21 8.68 -4.05
CA TYR A 225 -15.85 8.93 -3.56
C TYR A 225 -14.78 8.23 -4.42
N GLN A 226 -14.99 6.98 -4.83
CA GLN A 226 -14.06 6.25 -5.72
C GLN A 226 -13.87 6.96 -7.06
N LYS A 227 -14.95 7.49 -7.65
CA LYS A 227 -14.89 8.27 -8.90
C LYS A 227 -14.13 9.58 -8.72
N HIS A 228 -14.46 10.34 -7.68
CA HIS A 228 -13.76 11.58 -7.37
C HIS A 228 -12.27 11.33 -7.07
N PHE A 229 -11.92 10.21 -6.43
CA PHE A 229 -10.53 9.85 -6.19
C PHE A 229 -9.74 9.70 -7.49
N VAL A 230 -10.30 8.99 -8.48
CA VAL A 230 -9.66 8.87 -9.81
C VAL A 230 -9.56 10.23 -10.48
N GLU A 231 -10.65 11.01 -10.50
CA GLU A 231 -10.70 12.32 -11.14
C GLU A 231 -9.72 13.31 -10.52
N VAL A 232 -9.55 13.32 -9.19
CA VAL A 232 -8.55 14.14 -8.49
C VAL A 232 -7.13 13.79 -8.94
N ILE A 233 -6.78 12.50 -9.00
CA ILE A 233 -5.46 12.06 -9.49
C ILE A 233 -5.27 12.54 -10.93
N ARG A 234 -6.26 12.33 -11.80
CA ARG A 234 -6.20 12.74 -13.20
C ARG A 234 -6.11 14.26 -13.37
N ALA A 235 -6.84 15.03 -12.57
CA ALA A 235 -6.81 16.49 -12.61
C ALA A 235 -5.43 17.04 -12.24
N VAL A 236 -4.78 16.47 -11.22
CA VAL A 236 -3.39 16.80 -10.88
C VAL A 236 -2.46 16.42 -12.04
N GLU A 237 -2.59 15.23 -12.60
CA GLU A 237 -1.75 14.76 -13.72
C GLU A 237 -1.88 15.65 -14.97
N LEU A 238 -3.09 16.06 -15.32
CA LEU A 238 -3.35 17.06 -16.38
C LEU A 238 -2.65 18.38 -16.10
N ALA A 239 -2.73 18.88 -14.86
CA ALA A 239 -2.07 20.12 -14.44
C ALA A 239 -0.54 20.01 -14.54
N LEU A 240 0.01 18.81 -14.32
CA LEU A 240 1.44 18.51 -14.45
C LEU A 240 1.88 18.23 -15.90
N GLY A 241 0.96 18.29 -16.85
CA GLY A 241 1.26 18.09 -18.27
C GLY A 241 1.33 16.63 -18.71
N ILE A 242 0.70 15.73 -17.97
CA ILE A 242 0.58 14.32 -18.32
C ILE A 242 -0.75 14.13 -19.05
N SER A 243 -0.73 13.45 -20.19
CA SER A 243 -1.93 13.19 -20.98
C SER A 243 -2.79 12.14 -20.27
N VAL A 244 -4.06 12.46 -20.07
CA VAL A 244 -5.05 11.56 -19.46
C VAL A 244 -6.05 11.09 -20.52
N PRO A 245 -6.37 9.78 -20.59
CA PRO A 245 -7.39 9.26 -21.50
C PRO A 245 -8.75 9.93 -21.32
N GLY A 246 -9.37 10.36 -22.42
CA GLY A 246 -10.67 11.03 -22.39
C GLY A 246 -10.61 12.54 -22.15
N PHE A 247 -9.41 13.09 -21.94
CA PHE A 247 -9.17 14.53 -21.73
C PHE A 247 -8.15 15.10 -22.73
N GLU A 248 -7.95 14.46 -23.89
CA GLU A 248 -6.92 14.85 -24.86
C GLU A 248 -7.18 16.24 -25.47
N ASP A 249 -8.45 16.59 -25.68
CA ASP A 249 -8.89 17.87 -26.23
C ASP A 249 -8.62 19.02 -25.25
N GLU A 250 -8.99 18.83 -23.98
CA GLU A 250 -8.76 19.73 -22.87
C GLU A 250 -7.26 19.91 -22.65
N PHE A 251 -6.51 18.81 -22.66
CA PHE A 251 -5.06 18.81 -22.53
C PHE A 251 -4.40 19.74 -23.56
N GLY A 252 -4.86 19.71 -24.82
CA GLY A 252 -4.36 20.57 -25.89
C GLY A 252 -4.67 22.06 -25.73
N ARG A 253 -5.72 22.40 -24.95
CA ARG A 253 -6.17 23.79 -24.71
C ARG A 253 -5.54 24.40 -23.46
N LEU A 254 -5.15 23.57 -22.48
CA LEU A 254 -4.55 24.04 -21.24
C LEU A 254 -3.27 24.86 -21.51
N PRO A 255 -3.07 26.02 -20.85
CA PRO A 255 -1.89 26.84 -21.04
C PRO A 255 -0.61 26.09 -20.62
N SER A 256 0.50 26.42 -21.28
CA SER A 256 1.82 26.00 -20.83
C SER A 256 2.27 26.94 -19.71
N SER A 257 2.25 26.46 -18.48
CA SER A 257 2.78 27.17 -17.30
C SER A 257 3.90 26.34 -16.67
N THR A 258 4.86 27.04 -16.05
CA THR A 258 5.88 26.41 -15.20
C THR A 258 5.61 26.60 -13.70
N ASN A 259 4.48 27.22 -13.37
CA ASN A 259 4.04 27.50 -12.02
C ASN A 259 2.91 26.54 -11.63
N PHE A 260 3.12 25.78 -10.55
CA PHE A 260 2.21 24.71 -10.13
C PHE A 260 0.80 25.23 -9.82
N THR A 261 0.73 26.30 -9.03
CA THR A 261 -0.54 26.96 -8.67
C THR A 261 -1.33 27.42 -9.89
N GLU A 262 -0.67 28.06 -10.86
CA GLU A 262 -1.35 28.51 -12.08
C GLU A 262 -1.84 27.35 -12.94
N SER A 263 -1.13 26.22 -12.92
CA SER A 263 -1.49 25.04 -13.71
C SER A 263 -2.70 24.31 -13.13
N ILE A 264 -2.75 24.18 -11.81
CA ILE A 264 -3.94 23.68 -11.10
C ILE A 264 -5.13 24.62 -11.34
N ARG A 265 -4.93 25.94 -11.24
CA ARG A 265 -5.99 26.92 -11.53
C ARG A 265 -6.49 26.81 -12.97
N ALA A 266 -5.60 26.54 -13.93
CA ALA A 266 -5.99 26.36 -15.32
C ALA A 266 -6.88 25.13 -15.50
N VAL A 267 -6.52 23.99 -14.89
CA VAL A 267 -7.37 22.78 -14.91
C VAL A 267 -8.73 23.07 -14.27
N ALA A 268 -8.74 23.65 -13.07
CA ALA A 268 -9.96 23.99 -12.34
C ALA A 268 -10.92 24.92 -13.10
N ASN A 269 -10.42 25.75 -14.02
CA ASN A 269 -11.24 26.70 -14.77
C ASN A 269 -11.63 26.23 -16.17
N GLN A 270 -10.90 25.27 -16.75
CA GLN A 270 -11.01 24.93 -18.18
C GLN A 270 -11.37 23.46 -18.44
N VAL A 271 -11.35 22.61 -17.42
CA VAL A 271 -11.71 21.20 -17.51
C VAL A 271 -13.00 20.97 -16.73
N ASP A 272 -13.94 20.25 -17.34
CA ASP A 272 -15.26 19.96 -16.79
C ASP A 272 -15.18 18.79 -15.79
N PHE A 273 -14.59 19.05 -14.63
CA PHE A 273 -14.62 18.14 -13.47
C PHE A 273 -15.75 18.53 -12.51
N ASP A 274 -16.18 17.58 -11.68
CA ASP A 274 -17.15 17.85 -10.60
C ASP A 274 -16.63 18.95 -9.66
N ASP A 275 -17.55 19.75 -9.10
CA ASP A 275 -17.23 20.87 -8.20
C ASP A 275 -16.41 20.40 -6.98
N GLU A 276 -16.65 19.18 -6.50
CA GLU A 276 -15.88 18.58 -5.41
C GLU A 276 -14.42 18.37 -5.80
N VAL A 277 -14.16 17.84 -7.00
CA VAL A 277 -12.80 17.63 -7.53
C VAL A 277 -12.08 18.96 -7.69
N ILE A 278 -12.76 19.99 -8.22
CA ILE A 278 -12.22 21.34 -8.38
C ILE A 278 -11.84 21.93 -7.01
N SER A 279 -12.72 21.80 -6.02
CA SER A 279 -12.47 22.28 -4.65
C SER A 279 -11.24 21.60 -4.04
N VAL A 280 -11.16 20.28 -4.14
CA VAL A 280 -10.06 19.47 -3.61
C VAL A 280 -8.71 19.88 -4.19
N ILE A 281 -8.58 19.96 -5.53
CA ILE A 281 -7.27 20.26 -6.14
C ILE A 281 -6.80 21.67 -5.81
N GLN A 282 -7.71 22.62 -5.61
CA GLN A 282 -7.38 23.98 -5.19
C GLN A 282 -6.92 24.03 -3.72
N GLU A 283 -7.61 23.32 -2.83
CA GLU A 283 -7.26 23.23 -1.40
C GLU A 283 -5.91 22.54 -1.17
N ALA A 284 -5.57 21.54 -1.99
CA ALA A 284 -4.30 20.82 -1.91
C ALA A 284 -3.06 21.68 -2.24
N VAL A 285 -3.21 22.77 -3.02
CA VAL A 285 -2.08 23.61 -3.46
C VAL A 285 -1.28 24.20 -2.29
N PRO A 286 -1.87 24.99 -1.37
CA PRO A 286 -1.11 25.59 -0.28
C PRO A 286 -0.46 24.54 0.64
N MET A 287 -1.10 23.38 0.86
CA MET A 287 -0.53 22.29 1.66
C MET A 287 0.70 21.70 0.97
N THR A 288 0.59 21.41 -0.32
CA THR A 288 1.70 20.88 -1.13
C THR A 288 2.89 21.84 -1.15
N LEU A 289 2.64 23.15 -1.27
CA LEU A 289 3.70 24.15 -1.26
C LEU A 289 4.41 24.25 0.11
N ARG A 290 3.68 24.11 1.23
CA ARG A 290 4.29 24.05 2.56
C ARG A 290 5.15 22.81 2.73
N ILE A 291 4.67 21.64 2.31
CA ILE A 291 5.46 20.40 2.33
C ILE A 291 6.70 20.54 1.46
N ALA A 292 6.56 21.11 0.26
CA ALA A 292 7.66 21.36 -0.66
C ALA A 292 8.75 22.25 -0.03
N ASP A 293 8.35 23.33 0.63
CA ASP A 293 9.27 24.24 1.32
C ASP A 293 9.99 23.54 2.48
N GLN A 294 9.24 22.85 3.34
CA GLN A 294 9.78 22.09 4.49
C GLN A 294 10.80 21.02 4.07
N LEU A 295 10.56 20.38 2.92
CA LEU A 295 11.43 19.31 2.40
C LEU A 295 12.47 19.80 1.38
N GLY A 296 12.46 21.08 1.01
CA GLY A 296 13.36 21.64 0.00
C GLY A 296 13.13 21.08 -1.41
N ILE A 297 11.88 20.78 -1.78
CA ILE A 297 11.50 20.24 -3.10
C ILE A 297 11.36 21.40 -4.08
N SER A 298 12.49 21.89 -4.62
CA SER A 298 12.50 23.02 -5.56
C SER A 298 11.77 22.75 -6.88
N ALA A 299 11.57 21.48 -7.24
CA ALA A 299 10.89 21.07 -8.46
C ALA A 299 9.42 21.50 -8.51
N ILE A 300 8.75 21.63 -7.36
CA ILE A 300 7.35 22.08 -7.29
C ILE A 300 7.21 23.55 -7.69
N LEU A 301 8.25 24.36 -7.45
CA LEU A 301 8.26 25.78 -7.78
C LEU A 301 8.70 26.07 -9.22
N ASN A 302 9.42 25.13 -9.86
CA ASN A 302 10.01 25.30 -11.19
C ASN A 302 9.77 24.06 -12.07
N PHE A 303 8.54 23.53 -12.09
CA PHE A 303 8.22 22.39 -12.94
C PHE A 303 8.01 22.91 -14.38
N SER A 304 8.69 22.35 -15.38
CA SER A 304 8.37 22.66 -16.77
C SER A 304 7.35 21.65 -17.27
N ARG A 305 6.17 22.10 -17.71
CA ARG A 305 5.28 21.31 -18.55
C ARG A 305 6.01 21.01 -19.85
N ASN A 306 6.79 19.93 -19.88
CA ASN A 306 7.44 19.44 -21.08
C ASN A 306 6.56 18.31 -21.63
N PRO A 307 5.71 18.58 -22.64
CA PRO A 307 4.86 17.55 -23.23
C PRO A 307 5.67 16.42 -23.90
N ASN A 308 6.98 16.59 -24.08
CA ASN A 308 7.88 15.53 -24.56
C ASN A 308 8.55 14.73 -23.43
N ALA A 309 8.42 15.16 -22.16
CA ALA A 309 8.85 14.35 -21.04
C ALA A 309 7.85 13.20 -20.85
N ARG A 310 8.31 11.97 -21.07
CA ARG A 310 7.49 10.76 -20.85
C ARG A 310 7.31 10.53 -19.35
N ARG A 311 6.32 11.20 -18.75
CA ARG A 311 5.79 10.86 -17.43
C ARG A 311 4.60 9.92 -17.65
N GLU A 312 4.61 8.81 -16.95
CA GLU A 312 3.54 7.82 -16.99
C GLU A 312 2.51 8.17 -15.91
N LEU A 313 1.26 7.80 -16.17
CA LEU A 313 0.17 7.96 -15.21
C LEU A 313 0.39 7.05 -14.00
N LEU A 314 0.10 7.52 -12.79
CA LEU A 314 -0.02 6.67 -11.62
C LEU A 314 -1.22 5.74 -11.79
N SER A 315 -1.08 4.53 -11.28
CA SER A 315 -2.22 3.62 -11.17
C SER A 315 -3.06 4.01 -9.96
N THR A 316 -4.36 4.16 -10.14
CA THR A 316 -5.29 4.16 -9.00
C THR A 316 -5.40 2.74 -8.48
N ASN A 317 -5.30 2.56 -7.16
CA ASN A 317 -5.46 1.24 -6.51
C ASN A 317 -6.72 1.24 -5.65
N PHE A 318 -7.47 0.14 -5.71
CA PHE A 318 -8.71 -0.04 -4.95
C PHE A 318 -8.81 -1.47 -4.45
N MET A 319 -9.39 -1.64 -3.26
CA MET A 319 -9.93 -2.93 -2.87
C MET A 319 -10.92 -3.41 -3.95
N ASP A 320 -10.83 -4.69 -4.33
CA ASP A 320 -11.63 -5.28 -5.39
C ASP A 320 -13.11 -5.39 -5.01
N ILE A 321 -13.96 -5.71 -5.99
CA ILE A 321 -15.41 -5.80 -5.80
C ILE A 321 -15.85 -6.78 -4.70
N ASN A 322 -15.05 -7.81 -4.37
CA ASN A 322 -15.41 -8.76 -3.31
C ASN A 322 -15.31 -8.16 -1.90
N TRP A 323 -14.72 -6.98 -1.75
CA TRP A 323 -14.56 -6.34 -0.45
C TRP A 323 -15.87 -5.81 0.12
N GLN A 324 -16.85 -5.56 -0.73
CA GLN A 324 -18.17 -5.18 -0.28
C GLN A 324 -19.25 -6.16 -0.72
N HIS A 325 -20.20 -6.42 0.17
CA HIS A 325 -21.43 -7.14 -0.11
C HIS A 325 -22.64 -6.19 -0.02
N ASN A 326 -23.85 -6.70 -0.29
CA ASN A 326 -25.10 -5.93 -0.26
C ASN A 326 -25.19 -4.79 -1.28
N ASN A 327 -25.14 -5.13 -2.58
CA ASN A 327 -25.25 -4.18 -3.70
C ASN A 327 -24.15 -3.09 -3.69
N PRO A 328 -22.87 -3.49 -3.72
CA PRO A 328 -21.75 -2.56 -3.70
C PRO A 328 -21.64 -1.77 -5.01
N SER A 329 -20.96 -0.62 -4.94
CA SER A 329 -20.45 0.02 -6.16
C SER A 329 -19.26 -0.78 -6.68
N ASN A 330 -19.12 -0.88 -8.01
CA ASN A 330 -17.94 -1.53 -8.58
C ASN A 330 -16.82 -0.49 -8.75
N PRO A 331 -15.64 -0.65 -8.12
CA PRO A 331 -14.52 0.29 -8.30
C PRO A 331 -14.06 0.39 -9.77
N ALA A 332 -14.34 -0.61 -10.61
CA ALA A 332 -14.05 -0.53 -12.05
C ALA A 332 -14.84 0.56 -12.78
N ASP A 333 -15.99 0.99 -12.24
CA ASP A 333 -16.79 2.07 -12.82
C ASP A 333 -16.14 3.46 -12.65
N ALA A 334 -15.09 3.57 -11.84
CA ALA A 334 -14.31 4.80 -11.64
C ALA A 334 -13.14 4.94 -12.63
N ALA A 335 -12.83 3.92 -13.43
CA ALA A 335 -11.58 3.85 -14.17
C ALA A 335 -11.43 4.94 -15.25
N ILE A 336 -10.41 5.77 -15.08
CA ILE A 336 -9.89 6.71 -16.09
C ILE A 336 -8.37 6.54 -16.14
N GLY A 337 -7.89 5.80 -17.13
CA GLY A 337 -6.47 5.42 -17.23
C GLY A 337 -6.10 4.16 -16.42
N PRO A 338 -4.82 3.99 -16.04
CA PRO A 338 -4.37 2.81 -15.32
C PRO A 338 -5.03 2.68 -13.95
N GLN A 339 -5.59 1.51 -13.69
CA GLN A 339 -6.18 1.12 -12.43
C GLN A 339 -5.78 -0.32 -12.10
N VAL A 340 -5.55 -0.59 -10.83
CA VAL A 340 -5.22 -1.92 -10.29
C VAL A 340 -6.15 -2.22 -9.12
N TYR A 341 -6.31 -3.50 -8.82
CA TYR A 341 -7.22 -3.97 -7.77
C TYR A 341 -6.47 -4.81 -6.76
N ASP A 342 -6.86 -4.66 -5.50
CA ASP A 342 -6.28 -5.30 -4.34
C ASP A 342 -7.29 -6.23 -3.68
N ASN A 343 -6.89 -7.45 -3.37
CA ASN A 343 -7.65 -8.36 -2.53
C ASN A 343 -6.81 -8.81 -1.32
N HIS A 344 -7.43 -8.86 -0.15
CA HIS A 344 -6.82 -9.48 1.02
C HIS A 344 -7.44 -10.84 1.27
N LEU A 345 -6.60 -11.86 1.48
CA LEU A 345 -7.08 -13.21 1.76
C LEU A 345 -6.34 -13.83 2.95
N TYR A 346 -6.98 -13.74 4.11
CA TYR A 346 -6.55 -14.40 5.33
C TYR A 346 -7.47 -15.56 5.68
N TYR A 347 -6.89 -16.72 5.93
CA TYR A 347 -7.63 -17.87 6.43
C TYR A 347 -7.74 -17.87 7.96
N SER A 348 -6.94 -17.06 8.66
CA SER A 348 -6.84 -17.04 10.13
C SER A 348 -8.03 -16.43 10.86
N PHE A 349 -8.92 -15.71 10.16
CA PHE A 349 -10.05 -15.00 10.77
C PHE A 349 -11.41 -15.68 10.58
N GLY A 350 -11.45 -16.88 9.98
CA GLY A 350 -12.70 -17.61 9.73
C GLY A 350 -13.28 -17.37 8.34
N GLY A 351 -14.39 -18.03 8.03
CA GLY A 351 -15.22 -17.73 6.85
C GLY A 351 -14.74 -18.23 5.49
N VAL A 352 -13.49 -18.71 5.37
CA VAL A 352 -12.93 -19.15 4.06
C VAL A 352 -12.96 -20.67 3.88
N ALA A 353 -12.51 -21.42 4.88
CA ALA A 353 -12.46 -22.87 4.86
C ALA A 353 -12.43 -23.43 6.29
N ASP A 354 -12.79 -24.72 6.44
CA ASP A 354 -12.66 -25.42 7.73
C ASP A 354 -11.22 -25.40 8.23
N ALA A 355 -11.04 -25.29 9.55
CA ALA A 355 -9.74 -25.13 10.21
C ALA A 355 -8.91 -26.43 10.25
N ASN A 356 -8.54 -26.95 9.08
CA ASN A 356 -7.65 -28.08 8.94
C ASN A 356 -6.79 -27.99 7.66
N PRO A 357 -5.64 -28.71 7.61
CA PRO A 357 -4.75 -28.69 6.46
C PRO A 357 -5.40 -29.01 5.12
N GLN A 358 -6.30 -30.00 5.07
CA GLN A 358 -6.89 -30.46 3.82
C GLN A 358 -7.83 -29.40 3.23
N ALA A 359 -8.74 -28.85 4.05
CA ALA A 359 -9.69 -27.83 3.60
C ALA A 359 -9.00 -26.54 3.15
N TYR A 360 -7.92 -26.11 3.83
CA TYR A 360 -7.14 -24.95 3.40
C TYR A 360 -6.50 -25.19 2.03
N MET A 361 -5.86 -26.34 1.82
CA MET A 361 -5.22 -26.67 0.55
C MET A 361 -6.24 -26.85 -0.59
N GLU A 362 -7.36 -27.52 -0.34
CA GLU A 362 -8.47 -27.65 -1.31
C GLU A 362 -9.04 -26.27 -1.67
N SER A 363 -9.23 -25.38 -0.69
CA SER A 363 -9.73 -24.03 -0.93
C SER A 363 -8.77 -23.20 -1.78
N ILE A 364 -7.48 -23.08 -1.40
CA ILE A 364 -6.54 -22.21 -2.11
C ILE A 364 -6.19 -22.74 -3.52
N CYS A 365 -6.04 -24.05 -3.67
CA CYS A 365 -5.64 -24.65 -4.95
C CYS A 365 -6.76 -24.57 -6.00
N ASN A 366 -8.01 -24.41 -5.56
CA ASN A 366 -9.17 -24.23 -6.43
C ASN A 366 -9.68 -22.77 -6.44
N LEU A 367 -8.90 -21.81 -5.93
CA LEU A 367 -9.26 -20.39 -5.95
C LEU A 367 -9.39 -19.89 -7.40
N ASP A 368 -10.55 -19.32 -7.69
CA ASP A 368 -10.98 -18.77 -8.99
C ASP A 368 -11.23 -17.23 -8.92
N ARG A 369 -10.81 -16.59 -7.82
CA ARG A 369 -11.08 -15.17 -7.55
C ARG A 369 -10.53 -14.24 -8.63
N VAL A 370 -9.30 -14.48 -9.09
CA VAL A 370 -8.66 -13.68 -10.16
C VAL A 370 -9.52 -13.69 -11.42
N GLU A 371 -10.00 -14.87 -11.81
CA GLU A 371 -10.81 -15.05 -13.01
C GLU A 371 -12.21 -14.42 -12.87
N ARG A 372 -12.85 -14.56 -11.69
CA ARG A 372 -14.16 -13.95 -11.42
C ARG A 372 -14.11 -12.43 -11.37
N ASP A 373 -13.08 -11.87 -10.75
CA ASP A 373 -12.92 -10.41 -10.62
C ASP A 373 -12.64 -9.77 -11.97
N ALA A 374 -11.84 -10.44 -12.81
CA ALA A 374 -11.61 -10.01 -14.18
C ALA A 374 -12.91 -9.96 -15.01
N GLN A 375 -13.87 -10.87 -14.79
CA GLN A 375 -15.18 -10.83 -15.46
C GLN A 375 -16.02 -9.62 -15.03
N LEU A 376 -15.75 -9.06 -13.85
CA LEU A 376 -16.39 -7.87 -13.30
C LEU A 376 -15.55 -6.60 -13.55
N GLY A 377 -14.54 -6.66 -14.41
CA GLY A 377 -13.67 -5.52 -14.75
C GLY A 377 -12.59 -5.22 -13.72
N ASN A 378 -12.46 -6.02 -12.65
CA ASN A 378 -11.46 -5.84 -11.59
C ASN A 378 -10.16 -6.55 -12.00
N SER A 379 -9.48 -6.03 -13.02
CA SER A 379 -8.20 -6.55 -13.51
C SER A 379 -7.28 -5.42 -14.00
N PRO A 380 -5.97 -5.47 -13.70
CA PRO A 380 -5.27 -6.57 -13.04
C PRO A 380 -5.45 -6.57 -11.51
N LEU A 381 -5.70 -7.76 -10.94
CA LEU A 381 -5.83 -8.01 -9.50
C LEU A 381 -4.51 -8.51 -8.91
N PHE A 382 -4.04 -7.96 -7.78
CA PHE A 382 -3.03 -8.60 -6.93
C PHE A 382 -3.59 -8.87 -5.54
N PHE A 383 -2.92 -9.76 -4.80
CA PHE A 383 -3.25 -10.01 -3.40
C PHE A 383 -2.34 -9.13 -2.52
N GLY A 384 -2.81 -7.95 -2.12
CA GLY A 384 -2.04 -6.95 -1.39
C GLY A 384 -1.76 -7.33 0.05
N GLU A 385 -2.56 -8.23 0.60
CA GLU A 385 -2.32 -8.81 1.90
C GLU A 385 -2.69 -10.30 1.99
N TRP A 386 -1.76 -11.05 2.57
CA TRP A 386 -1.90 -12.46 2.92
C TRP A 386 -0.79 -12.85 3.90
N GLY A 387 -0.97 -13.97 4.59
CA GLY A 387 0.02 -14.49 5.56
C GLY A 387 0.00 -16.02 5.67
N LEU A 388 0.90 -16.56 6.50
CA LEU A 388 0.90 -17.97 6.88
C LEU A 388 0.10 -18.35 8.16
N PRO A 389 -0.58 -17.46 8.90
CA PRO A 389 -1.34 -17.86 10.09
C PRO A 389 -2.53 -18.74 9.74
N THR A 390 -2.89 -19.60 10.69
CA THR A 390 -3.91 -20.64 10.53
C THR A 390 -4.78 -20.69 11.78
N GLN A 391 -6.03 -21.14 11.64
CA GLN A 391 -6.92 -21.39 12.78
C GLN A 391 -6.64 -22.74 13.50
N PHE A 392 -5.56 -23.40 13.14
CA PHE A 392 -5.07 -24.65 13.74
C PHE A 392 -3.56 -24.57 13.98
N GLN A 393 -3.02 -25.47 14.79
CA GLN A 393 -1.57 -25.55 15.02
C GLN A 393 -0.86 -26.16 13.79
N ALA A 394 -0.48 -25.29 12.86
CA ALA A 394 0.24 -25.69 11.65
C ALA A 394 1.67 -26.16 11.95
N THR A 395 2.09 -27.26 11.33
CA THR A 395 3.51 -27.70 11.34
C THR A 395 4.33 -26.89 10.34
N ASP A 396 5.65 -26.84 10.53
CA ASP A 396 6.59 -26.16 9.61
C ASP A 396 6.51 -26.76 8.19
N SER A 397 6.35 -28.09 8.10
CA SER A 397 6.15 -28.78 6.83
C SER A 397 4.86 -28.36 6.13
N PHE A 398 3.78 -28.13 6.90
CA PHE A 398 2.54 -27.62 6.33
C PHE A 398 2.70 -26.16 5.89
N LEU A 399 3.31 -25.29 6.70
CA LEU A 399 3.52 -23.89 6.33
C LEU A 399 4.33 -23.73 5.05
N ARG A 400 5.30 -24.61 4.80
CA ARG A 400 6.04 -24.64 3.53
C ARG A 400 5.14 -24.98 2.33
N GLN A 401 4.25 -25.96 2.47
CA GLN A 401 3.28 -26.30 1.41
C GLN A 401 2.25 -25.17 1.23
N TRP A 402 1.76 -24.63 2.34
CA TRP A 402 0.78 -23.57 2.40
C TRP A 402 1.26 -22.28 1.72
N ALA A 403 2.53 -21.91 1.94
CA ALA A 403 3.14 -20.76 1.30
C ALA A 403 3.18 -20.91 -0.23
N ASP A 404 3.60 -22.07 -0.75
CA ASP A 404 3.64 -22.29 -2.20
C ASP A 404 2.25 -22.32 -2.83
N ALA A 405 1.27 -22.94 -2.19
CA ALA A 405 -0.08 -23.03 -2.71
C ALA A 405 -0.75 -21.65 -2.82
N GLN A 406 -0.58 -20.80 -1.80
CA GLN A 406 -0.98 -19.40 -1.84
C GLN A 406 -0.27 -18.63 -2.96
N LYS A 407 1.06 -18.73 -3.05
CA LYS A 407 1.84 -18.07 -4.11
C LYS A 407 1.40 -18.52 -5.50
N LEU A 408 1.10 -19.80 -5.72
CA LEU A 408 0.61 -20.33 -7.00
C LEU A 408 -0.73 -19.70 -7.37
N ALA A 409 -1.68 -19.67 -6.42
CA ALA A 409 -2.99 -19.08 -6.64
C ALA A 409 -2.90 -17.58 -6.95
N TYR A 410 -2.15 -16.82 -6.15
CA TYR A 410 -2.05 -15.36 -6.30
C TYR A 410 -1.25 -14.95 -7.54
N SER A 411 -0.28 -15.78 -7.94
CA SER A 411 0.50 -15.53 -9.16
C SER A 411 -0.29 -15.74 -10.45
N LYS A 412 -1.54 -16.25 -10.40
CA LYS A 412 -2.47 -16.20 -11.54
C LYS A 412 -2.83 -14.75 -11.90
N GLY A 413 -3.00 -13.90 -10.89
CA GLY A 413 -3.23 -12.45 -11.03
C GLY A 413 -1.95 -11.67 -11.33
N LYS A 414 -1.88 -10.40 -10.95
CA LYS A 414 -0.71 -9.53 -11.10
C LYS A 414 0.43 -9.89 -10.14
N GLY A 415 0.14 -10.65 -9.08
CA GLY A 415 1.11 -11.09 -8.09
C GLY A 415 0.56 -10.95 -6.68
N TRP A 416 1.46 -10.78 -5.72
CA TRP A 416 1.12 -10.75 -4.30
C TRP A 416 2.08 -9.88 -3.50
N ILE A 417 1.60 -9.40 -2.35
CA ILE A 417 2.32 -8.60 -1.38
C ILE A 417 2.05 -9.22 0.00
N PHE A 418 3.09 -9.76 0.64
CA PHE A 418 2.96 -10.50 1.90
C PHE A 418 2.78 -9.53 3.08
N TRP A 419 1.84 -9.82 3.98
CA TRP A 419 1.71 -9.14 5.27
C TRP A 419 2.43 -9.96 6.36
N ASN A 420 3.59 -9.55 6.86
CA ASN A 420 4.34 -8.31 6.66
C ASN A 420 5.82 -8.58 6.36
N PHE A 421 6.62 -7.56 5.97
CA PHE A 421 8.07 -7.76 5.78
C PHE A 421 8.75 -8.32 7.03
N LYS A 422 8.40 -7.79 8.21
CA LYS A 422 8.87 -8.29 9.50
C LYS A 422 7.86 -8.11 10.64
N ILE A 423 8.15 -8.81 11.73
CA ILE A 423 7.48 -8.76 13.03
C ILE A 423 8.59 -8.73 14.08
N GLU A 424 8.33 -8.08 15.21
CA GLU A 424 9.26 -8.03 16.32
C GLU A 424 9.62 -9.44 16.81
N ILE A 425 10.90 -9.63 17.14
CA ILE A 425 11.39 -10.84 17.78
C ILE A 425 11.66 -10.51 19.25
N SER A 426 10.67 -10.81 20.11
CA SER A 426 10.74 -10.62 21.55
C SER A 426 10.01 -11.74 22.29
N ASN A 427 10.26 -11.86 23.60
CA ASN A 427 9.51 -12.80 24.44
C ASN A 427 8.00 -12.53 24.41
N ARG A 428 7.59 -11.27 24.17
CA ARG A 428 6.20 -10.85 24.14
C ARG A 428 5.53 -11.13 22.80
N ALA A 429 6.26 -10.95 21.71
CA ALA A 429 5.81 -11.35 20.38
C ALA A 429 5.69 -12.88 20.24
N GLY A 430 6.38 -13.63 21.10
CA GLY A 430 6.34 -15.09 21.07
C GLY A 430 6.79 -15.61 19.72
N ASP A 431 5.94 -16.41 19.06
CA ASP A 431 6.23 -17.00 17.75
C ASP A 431 5.42 -16.35 16.61
N LEU A 432 4.91 -15.13 16.79
CA LEU A 432 4.16 -14.41 15.75
C LEU A 432 4.94 -14.31 14.43
N ALA A 433 6.25 -14.03 14.52
CA ALA A 433 7.13 -13.92 13.36
C ALA A 433 7.14 -15.19 12.50
N ARG A 434 6.90 -16.38 13.07
CA ARG A 434 6.86 -17.64 12.31
C ARG A 434 5.83 -17.63 11.19
N GLN A 435 4.74 -16.87 11.34
CA GLN A 435 3.62 -16.86 10.39
C GLN A 435 3.36 -15.50 9.74
N TRP A 436 3.81 -14.41 10.37
CA TRP A 436 3.53 -13.04 9.95
C TRP A 436 4.77 -12.27 9.44
N SER A 437 5.98 -12.84 9.51
CA SER A 437 7.19 -12.21 8.98
C SER A 437 7.68 -12.91 7.71
N TYR A 438 7.70 -12.18 6.60
CA TYR A 438 8.21 -12.67 5.32
C TYR A 438 9.67 -13.13 5.45
N MET A 439 10.51 -12.29 6.07
CA MET A 439 11.93 -12.58 6.24
C MET A 439 12.16 -13.82 7.10
N GLU A 440 11.34 -14.03 8.14
CA GLU A 440 11.38 -15.24 8.95
C GLU A 440 10.90 -16.47 8.16
N GLY A 441 9.88 -16.33 7.33
CA GLY A 441 9.41 -17.38 6.43
C GLY A 441 10.47 -17.81 5.42
N VAL A 442 11.27 -16.88 4.88
CA VAL A 442 12.42 -17.18 4.03
C VAL A 442 13.52 -17.89 4.83
N ARG A 443 13.86 -17.37 6.02
CA ARG A 443 14.89 -17.97 6.90
C ARG A 443 14.57 -19.41 7.30
N ARG A 444 13.29 -19.71 7.52
CA ARG A 444 12.79 -21.05 7.87
C ARG A 444 12.57 -21.96 6.65
N GLY A 445 12.70 -21.44 5.43
CA GLY A 445 12.51 -22.20 4.21
C GLY A 445 11.05 -22.50 3.84
N TYR A 446 10.10 -21.75 4.42
CA TYR A 446 8.70 -21.78 3.99
C TYR A 446 8.54 -21.06 2.66
N LEU A 447 9.23 -19.93 2.53
CA LEU A 447 9.30 -19.11 1.33
C LEU A 447 10.70 -19.25 0.70
N THR A 448 10.74 -19.22 -0.63
CA THR A 448 12.00 -19.27 -1.39
C THR A 448 12.68 -17.91 -1.42
N ARG A 449 14.02 -17.90 -1.48
CA ARG A 449 14.81 -16.66 -1.62
C ARG A 449 14.56 -15.92 -2.94
N ASP A 450 14.29 -16.65 -4.02
CA ASP A 450 13.74 -16.05 -5.25
C ASP A 450 12.21 -16.17 -5.14
N PRO A 451 11.46 -15.05 -5.02
CA PRO A 451 10.05 -15.09 -4.74
C PRO A 451 9.24 -15.63 -5.92
N SER A 452 9.80 -15.62 -7.13
CA SER A 452 9.20 -16.21 -8.33
C SER A 452 9.25 -17.75 -8.36
N ARG A 453 10.01 -18.37 -7.45
CA ARG A 453 10.17 -19.83 -7.36
C ARG A 453 9.26 -20.44 -6.30
N PHE A 454 9.09 -21.74 -6.38
CA PHE A 454 8.33 -22.54 -5.42
C PHE A 454 9.25 -23.59 -4.81
N ASN A 455 8.99 -23.99 -3.58
CA ASN A 455 9.60 -25.17 -2.99
C ASN A 455 9.10 -26.46 -3.66
N ASP A 456 7.82 -26.50 -3.99
CA ASP A 456 7.12 -27.54 -4.74
C ASP A 456 6.13 -26.89 -5.74
N PRO A 457 6.46 -26.82 -7.04
CA PRO A 457 5.57 -26.25 -8.05
C PRO A 457 4.30 -27.09 -8.30
N ASN A 458 4.25 -28.34 -7.80
CA ASN A 458 3.15 -29.28 -7.97
C ASN A 458 2.34 -29.47 -6.67
N VAL A 459 2.51 -28.57 -5.69
CA VAL A 459 1.89 -28.69 -4.36
C VAL A 459 0.36 -28.81 -4.40
N CYS A 460 -0.27 -28.32 -5.48
CA CYS A 460 -1.72 -28.36 -5.68
C CYS A 460 -2.25 -29.62 -6.40
N ASP A 461 -1.40 -30.47 -6.97
CA ASP A 461 -1.83 -31.58 -7.84
C ASP A 461 -2.80 -32.56 -7.16
N ASN A 462 -2.67 -32.75 -5.85
CA ASN A 462 -3.53 -33.66 -5.07
C ASN A 462 -4.82 -33.00 -4.55
N PHE A 463 -4.99 -31.71 -4.76
CA PHE A 463 -6.10 -30.89 -4.24
C PHE A 463 -7.00 -30.35 -5.35
N VAL A 464 -6.51 -30.30 -6.59
CA VAL A 464 -7.30 -30.00 -7.78
C VAL A 464 -7.98 -31.30 -8.25
N ASN A 465 -9.30 -31.27 -8.52
CA ASN A 465 -10.12 -32.37 -9.07
C ASN A 465 -10.81 -33.39 -8.12
N LYS A 466 -11.01 -33.12 -6.82
CA LYS A 466 -11.85 -34.03 -5.99
C LYS A 466 -13.37 -33.82 -6.10
N PHE A 467 -13.84 -32.75 -6.74
CA PHE A 467 -15.29 -32.47 -6.86
C PHE A 467 -15.84 -32.46 -8.29
N ALA A 468 -15.01 -32.65 -9.33
CA ALA A 468 -15.48 -32.67 -10.72
C ALA A 468 -16.14 -34.00 -11.16
N TYR A 469 -16.16 -35.03 -10.30
CA TYR A 469 -16.68 -36.36 -10.62
C TYR A 469 -17.78 -36.87 -9.68
N ALA A 470 -18.20 -36.10 -8.68
CA ALA A 470 -19.25 -36.51 -7.73
C ALA A 470 -20.68 -36.15 -8.19
N GLU A 471 -20.85 -35.39 -9.28
CA GLU A 471 -22.17 -35.03 -9.83
C GLU A 471 -22.54 -35.79 -11.13
N LEU A 472 -21.80 -36.87 -11.46
CA LEU A 472 -22.12 -37.73 -12.61
C LEU A 472 -22.44 -39.19 -12.23
N GLU A 473 -22.54 -39.49 -10.94
CA GLU A 473 -23.06 -40.78 -10.44
C GLU A 473 -24.03 -40.55 -9.29
N GLU A 474 -25.23 -40.03 -9.59
CA GLU A 474 -26.50 -40.42 -8.94
C GLU A 474 -27.73 -40.04 -9.80
#